data_AF-A0AAJ4X8E4-F1
#
_entry.id   AF-A0AAJ4X8E4-F1
#
_cell.length_a   1.000
_cell.length_b   1.000
_cell.length_c   1.000
_cell.angle_alpha   90.00
_cell.angle_beta   90.00
_cell.angle_gamma   90.00
#
_symmetry.space_group_name_H-M   'P 1'
#
loop_
_entity.id
_entity.type
_entity.pdbx_description
1 polymer ?
#
loop_
_entity_poly.entity_id
_entity_poly.type
_entity_poly.pdbx_seq_one_letter_code
_entity_poly.pdbx_strand_id
1 'polypeptide(L)' 'MTSSIEAAKKLAKILDTTVGYLLGENEQAVLFKDPAMLKRFQDIATLPEKEKECLLNTVDHFIKASKIS' A
#
# COMPACT_ATOMS: atom_id res chain seq x y z
N MET A 1 9.93 28.66 6.59
CA MET A 1 10.80 27.52 6.19
C MET A 1 9.90 26.34 5.91
N THR A 2 9.86 25.84 4.67
CA THR A 2 9.21 24.56 4.36
C THR A 2 10.06 23.45 4.97
N SER A 3 9.47 22.65 5.86
CA SER A 3 10.17 21.49 6.42
C SER A 3 10.48 20.48 5.32
N SER A 4 11.55 19.71 5.49
CA SER A 4 11.94 18.63 4.57
C SER A 4 10.81 17.61 4.34
N ILE A 5 10.00 17.37 5.37
CA ILE A 5 8.81 16.50 5.30
C ILE A 5 7.75 17.07 4.36
N GLU A 6 7.49 18.38 4.40
CA GLU A 6 6.50 19.01 3.51
C GLU A 6 6.97 19.04 2.05
N ALA A 7 8.29 19.17 1.83
CA ALA A 7 8.87 19.01 0.49
C ALA A 7 8.67 17.58 -0.03
N ALA A 8 8.95 16.56 0.80
CA ALA A 8 8.75 15.15 0.44
C ALA A 8 7.28 14.83 0.13
N LYS A 9 6.32 15.34 0.92
CA LYS A 9 4.88 15.18 0.64
C LYS A 9 4.45 15.79 -0.69
N LYS A 10 4.96 16.99 -1.02
CA LYS A 10 4.66 17.63 -2.31
C LYS A 10 5.22 16.84 -3.49
N LEU A 11 6.45 16.36 -3.37
CA LEU A 11 7.06 15.51 -4.39
C LEU A 11 6.28 14.20 -4.58
N ALA A 12 5.89 13.53 -3.49
CA ALA A 12 5.09 12.32 -3.55
C ALA A 12 3.77 12.55 -4.29
N LYS A 13 3.10 13.67 -4.01
CA LYS A 13 1.87 14.06 -4.69
C LYS A 13 2.04 14.36 -6.18
N ILE A 14 3.15 15.01 -6.57
CA ILE A 14 3.43 15.32 -7.99
C ILE A 14 3.76 14.04 -8.77
N LEU A 15 4.47 13.09 -8.14
CA LEU A 15 4.86 11.82 -8.75
C LEU A 15 3.79 10.72 -8.62
N ASP A 16 2.61 11.06 -8.10
CA ASP A 16 1.51 10.13 -7.78
C ASP A 16 2.00 8.86 -7.06
N THR A 17 2.78 9.09 -6.02
CA THR A 17 3.40 8.04 -5.23
C THR A 17 3.31 8.35 -3.74
N THR A 18 3.81 7.48 -2.88
CA THR A 18 3.78 7.70 -1.43
C THR A 18 5.09 8.27 -0.92
N VAL A 19 5.05 8.98 0.21
CA VAL A 19 6.27 9.47 0.87
C VAL A 19 7.19 8.31 1.26
N GLY A 20 6.62 7.17 1.67
CA GLY A 20 7.38 5.96 1.98
C GLY A 20 8.15 5.41 0.79
N TYR A 21 7.59 5.51 -0.43
CA TYR A 21 8.32 5.17 -1.65
C TYR A 21 9.55 6.07 -1.87
N LEU A 22 9.42 7.38 -1.61
CA LEU A 22 10.52 8.34 -1.78
C LEU A 22 11.65 8.15 -0.76
N LEU A 23 11.34 7.65 0.43
CA LEU A 23 12.33 7.37 1.46
C LEU A 23 13.17 6.13 1.12
N GLY A 24 12.63 5.20 0.32
CA GLY A 24 13.39 4.05 -0.18
C GLY A 24 13.93 3.11 0.91
N GLU A 25 13.42 3.22 2.14
CA GLU A 25 13.96 2.57 3.34
C GLU A 25 13.76 1.05 3.36
N ASN A 26 13.11 0.46 2.35
CA ASN A 26 12.81 -0.97 2.33
C ASN A 26 12.83 -1.56 0.90
N GLU A 27 13.26 -2.80 0.74
CA GLU A 27 13.26 -3.53 -0.56
C GLU A 27 11.85 -3.62 -1.18
N GLN A 28 10.83 -3.46 -0.32
CA GLN A 28 9.42 -3.39 -0.68
C GLN A 28 8.95 -1.99 -1.08
N ALA A 29 9.83 -1.01 -1.28
CA ALA A 29 9.46 0.37 -1.65
C ALA A 29 8.47 0.38 -2.82
N VAL A 30 8.66 -0.51 -3.81
CA VAL A 30 7.74 -0.67 -4.96
C VAL A 30 6.29 -0.95 -4.55
N LEU A 31 6.04 -1.65 -3.44
CA LEU A 31 4.70 -1.87 -2.89
C LEU A 31 4.01 -0.56 -2.49
N PHE A 32 4.79 0.39 -1.98
CA PHE A 32 4.34 1.71 -1.60
C PHE A 32 4.34 2.70 -2.76
N LYS A 33 4.71 2.29 -3.98
CA LYS A 33 4.72 3.18 -5.15
C LYS A 33 3.31 3.62 -5.51
N ASP A 34 2.33 2.71 -5.42
CA ASP A 34 0.94 2.94 -5.82
C ASP A 34 0.08 3.41 -4.62
N PRO A 35 -0.34 4.69 -4.59
CA PRO A 35 -1.18 5.22 -3.53
C PRO A 35 -2.56 4.54 -3.43
N ALA A 36 -3.12 4.06 -4.55
CA ALA A 36 -4.41 3.38 -4.56
C ALA A 36 -4.32 2.00 -3.90
N MET A 37 -3.24 1.26 -4.15
CA MET A 37 -2.97 0.01 -3.44
C MET A 37 -2.77 0.23 -1.94
N LEU A 38 -2.04 1.28 -1.55
CA LEU A 38 -1.88 1.63 -0.14
C LEU A 38 -3.21 1.96 0.53
N LYS A 39 -4.09 2.71 -0.15
CA LYS A 39 -5.43 3.03 0.36
C LYS A 39 -6.27 1.78 0.58
N ARG A 40 -6.24 0.83 -0.37
CA ARG A 40 -6.94 -0.46 -0.23
C ARG A 40 -6.46 -1.25 0.99
N PHE A 41 -5.15 -1.25 1.28
CA PHE A 41 -4.63 -1.88 2.50
C PHE A 41 -5.13 -1.20 3.78
N GLN A 42 -5.20 0.13 3.79
CA GLN A 42 -5.77 0.87 4.93
C GLN A 42 -7.26 0.53 5.10
N ASP A 43 -8.03 0.52 4.03
CA ASP A 43 -9.45 0.18 4.06
C ASP A 43 -9.66 -1.24 4.63
N ILE A 44 -8.88 -2.23 4.18
CA ILE A 44 -8.90 -3.61 4.70
C ILE A 44 -8.53 -3.66 6.19
N ALA A 45 -7.56 -2.84 6.63
CA ALA A 45 -7.14 -2.79 8.02
C ALA A 45 -8.23 -2.22 8.94
N THR A 46 -9.12 -1.37 8.42
CA THR A 46 -10.26 -0.80 9.16
C THR A 46 -11.50 -1.68 9.19
N LEU A 47 -11.53 -2.78 8.43
CA LEU A 47 -12.67 -3.70 8.40
C LEU A 47 -12.84 -4.43 9.75
N PRO A 48 -14.09 -4.76 10.14
CA PRO A 48 -14.37 -5.67 11.24
C PRO A 48 -13.65 -7.01 11.04
N GLU A 49 -13.23 -7.65 12.14
CA GLU A 49 -12.37 -8.84 12.12
C GLU A 49 -12.91 -9.97 11.22
N LYS A 50 -14.22 -10.24 11.30
CA LYS A 50 -14.88 -11.28 10.49
C LYS A 50 -14.87 -10.96 8.99
N GLU A 51 -15.07 -9.71 8.61
CA GLU A 51 -15.08 -9.28 7.20
C GLU A 51 -13.67 -9.30 6.64
N LYS A 52 -12.70 -8.83 7.44
CA LYS A 52 -11.27 -8.89 7.12
C LYS A 52 -10.81 -10.32 6.90
N GLU A 53 -11.17 -11.25 7.79
CA GLU A 53 -10.84 -12.67 7.67
C GLU A 53 -11.41 -13.29 6.38
N CYS A 54 -12.67 -13.00 6.07
CA CYS A 54 -13.31 -13.49 4.85
C CYS A 54 -12.63 -12.96 3.57
N LEU A 55 -12.28 -11.67 3.56
CA LEU A 55 -11.57 -11.05 2.45
C LEU A 55 -10.17 -11.65 2.27
N LEU A 56 -9.41 -11.79 3.36
CA LEU A 56 -8.06 -12.38 3.32
C LEU A 56 -8.10 -13.84 2.85
N ASN A 57 -9.04 -14.64 3.35
CA ASN A 57 -9.23 -16.01 2.89
C ASN A 57 -9.49 -16.06 1.37
N THR A 58 -10.30 -15.15 0.83
CA THR A 58 -10.58 -15.10 -0.62
C THR A 58 -9.33 -14.74 -1.42
N VAL A 59 -8.54 -13.77 -0.94
CA VAL A 59 -7.26 -13.38 -1.56
C VAL A 59 -6.27 -14.54 -1.55
N ASP A 60 -6.16 -15.26 -0.44
CA ASP A 60 -5.26 -16.42 -0.30
C ASP A 60 -5.64 -17.54 -1.26
N HIS A 61 -6.94 -17.83 -1.41
CA HIS A 61 -7.42 -18.80 -2.40
C HIS A 61 -7.06 -18.38 -3.83
N PHE A 62 -7.23 -17.09 -4.16
CA PHE A 62 -6.91 -16.58 -5.49
C PHE A 62 -5.40 -16.67 -5.79
N ILE A 63 -4.54 -16.28 -4.84
CA ILE A 63 -3.08 -16.39 -4.97
C ILE A 63 -2.66 -17.85 -5.13
N LYS A 64 -3.26 -18.76 -4.35
CA LYS A 64 -2.98 -20.19 -4.45
C LYS A 64 -3.38 -20.72 -5.83
N ALA A 65 -4.56 -20.35 -6.33
CA ALA A 65 -5.01 -20.73 -7.67
C ALA A 65 -4.07 -20.20 -8.77
N SER A 66 -3.63 -18.95 -8.68
CA SER A 66 -2.75 -18.34 -9.70
C SER A 66 -1.34 -18.93 -9.72
N LYS A 67 -0.83 -19.43 -8.58
CA LYS A 67 0.49 -20.07 -8.48
C LYS A 67 0.52 -21.53 -8.95
N ILE A 68 -0.66 -22.16 -9.10
CA ILE A 68 -0.80 -23.54 -9.59
C ILE A 68 -0.93 -23.57 -11.12
N SER A 69 -0.94 -22.40 -11.78
CA SER A 69 -0.94 -22.28 -13.25
C SER A 69 0.45 -22.17 -13.87
#